data_AF-X1DDL9-F1
#
_entry.id   AF-X1DDL9-F1
#
_cell.length_a   1.000
_cell.length_b   1.000
_cell.length_c   1.000
_cell.angle_alpha   90.00
_cell.angle_beta   90.00
_cell.angle_gamma   90.00
#
_symmetry.space_group_name_H-M   'P 1'
#
loop_
_entity.id
_entity.type
_entity.pdbx_description
1 polymer ?
#
loop_
_entity_poly.entity_id
_entity_poly.type
_entity_poly.pdbx_seq_one_letter_code
_entity_poly.pdbx_strand_id
1 'polypeptide(L)'
;GNLGDIYWNEVNKMIYDVFKRVNDDYSYLNNKEYMSNMIKKHCGESLKVSEKIGFQIKKLHNALILKDDPLYSKEMVDSKDYLKNYTDNLNSMVSKILNYTSKKSEGAFYNSPKITSIFLDIKDIIEKFRSEFDIQQITIQPVHQDLHFQQILYNKNNGDYMFYFIDFEGDPQLSQEERKERFPIEKDLASFLRSLSYIKFNTLINFIEKNIVDKNKFEVPAEFLFSLYFRKSSKISKKHKTLEIALNLLNLWENKLMGKIFDKSL
;
A
#
# COMPACT_ATOMS: atom_id res chain seq x y z
N GLY A 1 11.22 -17.18 -7.41
CA GLY A 1 11.46 -15.73 -7.27
C GLY A 1 10.58 -15.17 -6.18
N ASN A 2 10.75 -13.90 -5.81
CA ASN A 2 9.82 -13.24 -4.89
C ASN A 2 8.65 -12.61 -5.66
N LEU A 3 7.43 -12.71 -5.14
CA LEU A 3 6.22 -12.19 -5.79
C LEU A 3 6.37 -10.70 -6.15
N GLY A 4 6.92 -9.91 -5.24
CA GLY A 4 7.06 -8.47 -5.41
C GLY A 4 7.97 -8.07 -6.58
N ASP A 5 8.93 -8.91 -6.95
CA ASP A 5 9.84 -8.65 -8.06
C ASP A 5 9.08 -8.50 -9.39
N ILE A 6 8.00 -9.26 -9.58
CA ILE A 6 7.18 -9.20 -10.81
C ILE A 6 6.59 -7.78 -10.95
N TYR A 7 5.92 -7.32 -9.90
CA TYR A 7 5.27 -6.02 -9.83
C TYR A 7 6.28 -4.88 -9.96
N TRP A 8 7.37 -4.97 -9.20
CA TRP A 8 8.44 -3.98 -9.16
C TRP A 8 9.08 -3.79 -10.54
N ASN A 9 9.46 -4.88 -11.20
CA ASN A 9 10.17 -4.83 -12.46
C ASN A 9 9.31 -4.26 -13.59
N GLU A 10 8.05 -4.71 -13.71
CA GLU A 10 7.15 -4.25 -14.76
C GLU A 10 6.78 -2.77 -14.60
N VAL A 11 6.44 -2.32 -13.38
CA VAL A 11 6.04 -0.93 -13.16
C VAL A 11 7.20 0.05 -13.33
N ASN A 12 8.41 -0.32 -12.89
CA ASN A 12 9.60 0.51 -13.14
C ASN A 12 9.86 0.61 -14.64
N LYS A 13 9.83 -0.52 -15.36
CA LYS A 13 9.99 -0.53 -16.81
C LYS A 13 8.95 0.33 -17.50
N MET A 14 7.67 0.23 -17.11
CA MET A 14 6.60 1.07 -17.63
C MET A 14 6.92 2.56 -17.45
N ILE A 15 7.34 2.99 -16.26
CA ILE A 15 7.60 4.40 -15.98
C ILE A 15 8.75 4.93 -16.83
N TYR A 16 9.85 4.19 -16.96
CA TYR A 16 10.99 4.63 -17.79
C TYR A 16 10.69 4.57 -19.30
N ASP A 17 9.87 3.62 -19.75
CA ASP A 17 9.48 3.50 -21.15
C ASP A 17 8.49 4.59 -21.57
N VAL A 18 7.55 4.94 -20.69
CA VAL A 18 6.54 5.98 -20.93
C VAL A 18 7.15 7.37 -20.79
N PHE A 19 7.90 7.65 -19.72
CA PHE A 19 8.44 8.96 -19.40
C PHE A 19 9.93 9.09 -19.74
N LYS A 20 10.28 8.90 -21.02
CA LYS A 20 11.69 8.92 -21.48
C LYS A 20 12.40 10.25 -21.25
N ARG A 21 11.67 11.36 -21.34
CA ARG A 21 12.20 12.73 -21.12
C ARG A 21 11.20 13.54 -20.32
N VAL A 22 11.64 14.15 -19.23
CA VAL A 22 10.75 14.85 -18.29
C VAL A 22 9.97 16.01 -18.93
N ASN A 23 10.52 16.65 -19.96
CA ASN A 23 9.96 17.86 -20.56
C ASN A 23 9.11 17.61 -21.82
N ASP A 24 8.90 16.36 -22.21
CA ASP A 24 8.04 16.00 -23.35
C ASP A 24 6.56 16.24 -23.01
N ASP A 25 5.70 16.26 -24.04
CA ASP A 25 4.26 16.38 -23.85
C ASP A 25 3.61 15.01 -23.57
N TYR A 26 3.03 14.89 -22.38
CA TYR A 26 2.31 13.70 -21.92
C TYR A 26 0.80 13.93 -21.80
N SER A 27 0.28 15.01 -22.39
CA SER A 27 -1.14 15.38 -22.32
C SER A 27 -2.11 14.26 -22.73
N TYR A 28 -1.70 13.39 -23.66
CA TYR A 28 -2.48 12.21 -24.08
C TYR A 28 -2.76 11.22 -22.93
N LEU A 29 -1.90 11.17 -21.91
CA LEU A 29 -2.09 10.35 -20.72
C LEU A 29 -3.12 10.93 -19.76
N ASN A 30 -3.64 12.14 -19.96
CA ASN A 30 -4.82 12.59 -19.20
C ASN A 30 -6.07 11.75 -19.49
N ASN A 31 -6.07 11.02 -20.62
CA ASN A 31 -7.11 10.07 -20.94
C ASN A 31 -6.84 8.70 -20.26
N LYS A 32 -7.80 8.27 -19.43
CA LYS A 32 -7.75 7.02 -18.66
C LYS A 32 -7.62 5.76 -19.52
N GLU A 33 -8.14 5.76 -20.74
CA GLU A 33 -8.03 4.65 -21.68
C GLU A 33 -6.59 4.45 -22.15
N TYR A 34 -5.90 5.55 -22.51
CA TYR A 34 -4.48 5.51 -22.88
C TYR A 34 -3.63 5.03 -21.72
N MET A 35 -3.85 5.54 -20.50
CA MET A 35 -3.16 5.03 -19.30
C MET A 35 -3.42 3.53 -19.10
N SER A 36 -4.66 3.09 -19.25
CA SER A 36 -5.03 1.68 -19.13
C SER A 36 -4.33 0.81 -20.18
N ASN A 37 -4.17 1.30 -21.40
CA ASN A 37 -3.46 0.58 -22.46
C ASN A 37 -1.95 0.50 -22.19
N MET A 38 -1.34 1.55 -21.63
CA MET A 38 0.06 1.48 -21.17
C MET A 38 0.24 0.43 -20.08
N ILE A 39 -0.65 0.41 -19.08
CA ILE A 39 -0.60 -0.58 -17.99
C ILE A 39 -0.74 -2.00 -18.56
N LYS A 40 -1.69 -2.26 -19.47
CA LYS A 40 -1.87 -3.58 -20.09
C LYS A 40 -0.64 -4.01 -20.90
N LYS A 41 -0.02 -3.07 -21.60
CA LYS A 41 1.15 -3.33 -22.45
C LYS A 41 2.40 -3.67 -21.62
N HIS A 42 2.61 -2.96 -20.52
CA HIS A 42 3.85 -3.06 -19.74
C HIS A 42 3.75 -3.94 -18.49
N CYS A 43 2.56 -4.06 -17.89
CA CYS A 43 2.32 -4.77 -16.62
C CYS A 43 1.43 -6.01 -16.81
N GLY A 44 1.58 -6.69 -17.95
CA GLY A 44 0.74 -7.82 -18.34
C GLY A 44 0.88 -9.02 -17.39
N GLU A 45 2.08 -9.26 -16.86
CA GLU A 45 2.31 -10.37 -15.95
C GLU A 45 1.78 -10.07 -14.55
N SER A 46 1.99 -8.86 -14.04
CA SER A 46 1.46 -8.38 -12.77
C SER A 46 -0.06 -8.50 -12.73
N LEU A 47 -0.74 -8.12 -13.83
CA LEU A 47 -2.20 -8.27 -13.95
C LEU A 47 -2.65 -9.74 -13.86
N LYS A 48 -1.94 -10.66 -14.51
CA LYS A 48 -2.27 -12.10 -14.46
C LYS A 48 -2.01 -12.69 -13.07
N VAL A 49 -0.87 -12.34 -12.48
CA VAL A 49 -0.48 -12.81 -11.15
C VAL A 49 -1.41 -12.29 -10.07
N SER A 50 -1.86 -11.03 -10.16
CA SER A 50 -2.82 -10.41 -9.23
C SER A 50 -4.11 -11.22 -9.12
N GLU A 51 -4.62 -11.71 -10.25
CA GLU A 51 -5.81 -12.57 -10.27
C GLU A 51 -5.55 -13.92 -9.57
N LYS A 52 -4.41 -14.56 -9.87
CA LYS A 52 -4.05 -15.85 -9.28
C LYS A 52 -3.75 -15.76 -7.78
N ILE A 53 -3.07 -14.70 -7.32
CA ILE A 53 -2.65 -14.59 -5.92
C ILE A 53 -3.83 -14.31 -5.00
N GLY A 54 -4.84 -13.53 -5.42
CA GLY A 54 -6.05 -13.29 -4.62
C GLY A 54 -6.75 -14.60 -4.23
N PHE A 55 -6.90 -15.51 -5.19
CA PHE A 55 -7.44 -16.86 -4.94
C PHE A 55 -6.57 -17.70 -3.99
N GLN A 56 -5.25 -17.53 -4.04
CA GLN A 56 -4.33 -18.30 -3.20
C GLN A 56 -4.27 -17.77 -1.77
N ILE A 57 -4.44 -16.46 -1.57
CA ILE A 57 -4.63 -15.86 -0.23
C ILE A 57 -5.92 -16.38 0.41
N LYS A 58 -7.02 -16.46 -0.35
CA LYS A 58 -8.27 -17.09 0.11
C LYS A 58 -8.06 -18.55 0.53
N LYS A 59 -7.27 -19.32 -0.22
CA LYS A 59 -6.89 -20.69 0.15
C LYS A 59 -6.03 -20.74 1.41
N LEU A 60 -5.06 -19.85 1.54
CA LEU A 60 -4.25 -19.71 2.76
C LEU A 60 -5.14 -19.49 3.98
N HIS A 61 -6.03 -18.49 3.94
CA HIS A 61 -6.95 -18.18 5.04
C HIS A 61 -7.84 -19.36 5.41
N ASN A 62 -8.26 -20.17 4.44
CA ASN A 62 -9.02 -21.39 4.73
C ASN A 62 -8.15 -22.50 5.33
N ALA A 63 -6.89 -22.63 4.87
CA ALA A 63 -5.96 -23.65 5.36
C ALA A 63 -5.48 -23.40 6.79
N LEU A 64 -5.51 -22.14 7.26
CA LEU A 64 -5.17 -21.76 8.64
C LEU A 64 -6.27 -22.13 9.65
N ILE A 65 -7.44 -22.59 9.18
CA ILE A 65 -8.55 -22.97 10.05
C ILE A 65 -8.51 -24.46 10.34
N LEU A 66 -8.47 -24.82 11.62
CA LEU A 66 -8.54 -26.20 12.10
C LEU A 66 -9.85 -26.42 12.84
N LYS A 67 -10.64 -27.41 12.41
CA LYS A 67 -11.99 -27.64 12.97
C LYS A 67 -11.97 -28.07 14.44
N ASP A 68 -10.91 -28.74 14.86
CA ASP A 68 -10.82 -29.37 16.18
C ASP A 68 -9.99 -28.55 17.19
N ASP A 69 -9.52 -27.36 16.80
CA ASP A 69 -8.73 -26.47 17.66
C ASP A 69 -9.41 -25.09 17.79
N PRO A 70 -9.90 -24.71 19.00
CA PRO A 70 -10.54 -23.42 19.23
C PRO A 70 -9.67 -22.19 18.94
N LEU A 71 -8.35 -22.30 19.07
CA LEU A 71 -7.43 -21.20 18.75
C LEU A 71 -7.33 -21.00 17.23
N TYR A 72 -7.53 -22.08 16.47
CA TYR A 72 -7.47 -22.07 15.01
C TYR A 72 -8.86 -22.09 14.36
N SER A 73 -9.91 -21.67 15.05
CA SER A 73 -11.26 -21.58 14.53
C SER A 73 -11.70 -20.15 14.24
N LYS A 74 -12.74 -20.02 13.41
CA LYS A 74 -13.46 -18.74 13.25
C LYS A 74 -14.25 -18.40 14.51
N GLU A 75 -14.36 -17.10 14.78
CA GLU A 75 -15.19 -16.53 15.83
C GLU A 75 -15.91 -15.29 15.28
N MET A 76 -17.15 -15.06 15.73
CA MET A 76 -17.88 -13.82 15.50
C MET A 76 -17.76 -12.93 16.73
N VAL A 77 -17.34 -11.68 16.54
CA VAL A 77 -17.22 -10.69 17.61
C VAL A 77 -18.05 -9.46 17.32
N ASP A 78 -18.48 -8.74 18.36
CA ASP A 78 -19.12 -7.44 18.21
C ASP A 78 -18.14 -6.45 17.55
N SER A 79 -18.58 -5.84 16.45
CA SER A 79 -17.72 -4.97 15.67
C SER A 79 -17.40 -3.66 16.38
N LYS A 80 -18.32 -3.12 17.18
CA LYS A 80 -18.15 -1.84 17.85
C LYS A 80 -17.11 -1.97 18.94
N ASP A 81 -17.18 -3.04 19.73
CA ASP A 81 -16.20 -3.33 20.77
C ASP A 81 -14.81 -3.60 20.16
N TYR A 82 -14.75 -4.41 19.10
CA TYR A 82 -13.49 -4.70 18.40
C TYR A 82 -12.86 -3.43 17.81
N LEU A 83 -13.63 -2.66 17.04
CA LEU A 83 -13.15 -1.44 16.40
C LEU A 83 -12.82 -0.36 17.42
N LYS A 84 -13.53 -0.27 18.55
CA LYS A 84 -13.17 0.64 19.63
C LYS A 84 -11.75 0.34 20.13
N ASN A 85 -11.46 -0.90 20.52
CA ASN A 85 -10.13 -1.28 20.99
C ASN A 85 -9.05 -1.01 19.92
N TYR A 86 -9.33 -1.41 18.67
CA TYR A 86 -8.40 -1.23 17.57
C TYR A 86 -8.10 0.25 17.27
N THR A 87 -9.12 1.10 17.23
CA THR A 87 -8.96 2.54 16.99
C THR A 87 -8.31 3.27 18.16
N ASP A 88 -8.60 2.87 19.40
CA ASP A 88 -7.93 3.40 20.59
C ASP A 88 -6.41 3.13 20.53
N ASN A 89 -6.02 1.93 20.08
CA ASN A 89 -4.61 1.57 19.85
C ASN A 89 -3.95 2.39 18.74
N LEU A 90 -4.63 2.59 17.61
CA LEU A 90 -4.13 3.45 16.52
C LEU A 90 -3.97 4.91 16.98
N ASN A 91 -4.97 5.46 17.68
CA ASN A 91 -4.94 6.82 18.21
C ASN A 91 -3.80 7.00 19.24
N SER A 92 -3.53 5.98 20.06
CA SER A 92 -2.38 5.94 20.98
C SER A 92 -1.06 5.96 20.21
N MET A 93 -0.92 5.16 19.15
CA MET A 93 0.27 5.15 18.29
C MET A 93 0.51 6.51 17.63
N VAL A 94 -0.53 7.12 17.04
CA VAL A 94 -0.44 8.47 16.45
C VAL A 94 -0.01 9.51 17.49
N SER A 95 -0.57 9.44 18.70
CA SER A 95 -0.20 10.34 19.80
C SER A 95 1.25 10.15 20.26
N LYS A 96 1.75 8.92 20.31
CA LYS A 96 3.17 8.61 20.61
C LYS A 96 4.09 9.19 19.55
N ILE A 97 3.74 9.05 18.26
CA ILE A 97 4.52 9.63 17.15
C ILE A 97 4.57 11.15 17.27
N LEU A 98 3.42 11.81 17.47
CA LEU A 98 3.33 13.27 17.66
C LEU A 98 4.18 13.77 18.83
N ASN A 99 4.14 13.05 19.96
CA ASN A 99 4.94 13.38 21.14
C ASN A 99 6.43 13.16 20.92
N TYR A 100 6.81 12.16 20.11
CA TYR A 100 8.21 11.91 19.79
C TYR A 100 8.75 12.95 18.80
N THR A 101 7.95 13.36 17.82
CA THR A 101 8.33 14.41 16.87
C THR A 101 8.50 15.74 17.58
N SER A 102 7.51 16.17 18.38
CA SER A 102 7.55 17.47 19.08
C SER A 102 8.73 17.65 20.04
N LYS A 103 9.34 16.55 20.52
CA LYS A 103 10.55 16.57 21.37
C LYS A 103 11.86 16.76 20.61
N LYS A 104 11.88 16.66 19.28
CA LYS A 104 13.07 16.94 18.46
C LYS A 104 13.24 18.45 18.23
N SER A 105 14.47 18.89 17.96
CA SER A 105 14.86 20.31 17.84
C SER A 105 13.93 21.14 16.94
N GLU A 106 13.71 22.40 17.30
CA GLU A 106 13.12 23.40 16.42
C GLU A 106 13.86 23.40 15.06
N GLY A 107 13.13 23.21 13.97
CA GLY A 107 13.70 23.13 12.61
C GLY A 107 13.74 21.73 11.98
N ALA A 108 13.45 20.66 12.72
CA ALA A 108 13.27 19.33 12.11
C ALA A 108 12.04 19.31 11.17
N PHE A 109 12.16 18.74 9.98
CA PHE A 109 11.06 18.61 8.99
C PHE A 109 9.75 18.06 9.61
N TYR A 110 9.88 17.10 10.52
CA TYR A 110 8.77 16.45 11.23
C TYR A 110 8.04 17.34 12.25
N ASN A 111 8.61 18.50 12.58
CA ASN A 111 8.01 19.50 13.48
C ASN A 111 7.29 20.61 12.71
N SER A 112 7.18 20.49 11.39
CA SER A 112 6.43 21.47 10.61
C SER A 112 4.94 21.41 10.96
N PRO A 113 4.23 22.55 11.05
CA PRO A 113 2.79 22.58 11.33
C PRO A 113 1.95 21.73 10.38
N LYS A 114 2.43 21.55 9.13
CA LYS A 114 1.80 20.70 8.12
C LYS A 114 1.86 19.22 8.47
N ILE A 115 2.97 18.73 9.02
CA ILE A 115 3.07 17.33 9.44
C ILE A 115 2.18 17.08 10.65
N THR A 116 2.13 18.03 11.59
CA THR A 116 1.20 17.97 12.73
C THR A 116 -0.26 17.93 12.28
N SER A 117 -0.66 18.76 11.30
CA SER A 117 -2.05 18.76 10.80
C SER A 117 -2.43 17.42 10.18
N ILE A 118 -1.53 16.75 9.44
CA ILE A 118 -1.80 15.41 8.88
C ILE A 118 -2.11 14.40 9.99
N PHE A 119 -1.36 14.40 11.07
CA PHE A 119 -1.61 13.46 12.16
C PHE A 119 -2.94 13.74 12.87
N LEU A 120 -3.38 15.01 12.93
CA LEU A 120 -4.72 15.35 13.39
C LEU A 120 -5.78 14.85 12.40
N ASP A 121 -5.60 15.10 11.11
CA ASP A 121 -6.50 14.62 10.05
C ASP A 121 -6.61 13.08 10.06
N ILE A 122 -5.51 12.36 10.33
CA ILE A 122 -5.52 10.89 10.47
C ILE A 122 -6.43 10.44 11.60
N LYS A 123 -6.40 11.12 12.76
CA LYS A 123 -7.30 10.79 13.88
C LYS A 123 -8.75 11.00 13.48
N ASP A 124 -9.06 12.12 12.83
CA ASP A 124 -10.41 12.42 12.37
C ASP A 124 -10.90 11.40 11.33
N ILE A 125 -10.01 10.95 10.43
CA ILE A 125 -10.29 9.89 9.46
C ILE A 125 -10.57 8.55 10.15
N ILE A 126 -9.78 8.18 11.17
CA ILE A 126 -9.99 6.95 11.95
C ILE A 126 -11.37 6.98 12.63
N GLU A 127 -11.70 8.10 13.28
CA GLU A 127 -12.98 8.29 13.94
C GLU A 127 -14.16 8.26 12.96
N LYS A 128 -13.99 8.88 11.79
CA LYS A 128 -14.96 8.83 10.71
C LYS A 128 -15.21 7.39 10.26
N PHE A 129 -14.17 6.63 9.92
CA PHE A 129 -14.32 5.23 9.50
C PHE A 129 -14.98 4.37 10.58
N ARG A 130 -14.65 4.59 11.86
CA ARG A 130 -15.28 3.87 12.97
C ARG A 130 -16.77 4.17 13.09
N SER A 131 -17.15 5.45 12.99
CA SER A 131 -18.54 5.89 13.14
C SER A 131 -19.43 5.53 11.94
N GLU A 132 -18.84 5.44 10.75
CA GLU A 132 -19.54 5.01 9.53
C GLU A 132 -19.62 3.47 9.38
N PHE A 133 -18.91 2.71 10.22
CA PHE A 133 -18.94 1.24 10.17
C PHE A 133 -20.24 0.69 10.78
N ASP A 134 -21.07 0.06 9.95
CA ASP A 134 -22.45 -0.32 10.28
C ASP A 134 -22.67 -1.84 10.43
N ILE A 135 -21.68 -2.66 10.09
CA ILE A 135 -21.74 -4.11 10.25
C ILE A 135 -21.70 -4.44 11.74
N GLN A 136 -22.70 -5.14 12.28
CA GLN A 136 -22.82 -5.42 13.72
C GLN A 136 -21.78 -6.43 14.25
N GLN A 137 -21.49 -7.47 13.48
CA GLN A 137 -20.55 -8.51 13.87
C GLN A 137 -19.53 -8.75 12.77
N ILE A 138 -18.28 -8.95 13.15
CA ILE A 138 -17.20 -9.30 12.23
C ILE A 138 -16.67 -10.69 12.56
N THR A 139 -16.13 -11.37 11.53
CA THR A 139 -15.46 -12.65 11.71
C THR A 139 -13.97 -12.42 11.95
N ILE A 140 -13.43 -13.05 12.99
CA ILE A 140 -12.00 -13.15 13.24
C ILE A 140 -11.54 -14.61 13.13
N GLN A 141 -10.32 -14.81 12.67
CA GLN A 141 -9.69 -16.13 12.50
C GLN A 141 -8.16 -16.03 12.58
N PRO A 142 -7.42 -17.15 12.62
CA PRO A 142 -5.99 -17.10 12.39
C PRO A 142 -5.68 -16.55 10.99
N VAL A 143 -4.68 -15.69 10.95
CA VAL A 143 -4.15 -15.02 9.76
C VAL A 143 -2.63 -14.99 9.86
N HIS A 144 -1.95 -14.60 8.79
CA HIS A 144 -0.49 -14.46 8.79
C HIS A 144 -0.01 -13.25 9.63
N GLN A 145 -0.84 -12.21 9.74
CA GLN A 145 -0.64 -10.96 10.49
C GLN A 145 0.36 -9.98 9.87
N ASP A 146 1.34 -10.47 9.11
CA ASP A 146 2.34 -9.68 8.39
C ASP A 146 2.47 -10.12 6.92
N LEU A 147 1.34 -10.36 6.25
CA LEU A 147 1.35 -10.81 4.86
C LEU A 147 1.73 -9.67 3.91
N HIS A 148 2.97 -9.66 3.43
CA HIS A 148 3.45 -8.74 2.39
C HIS A 148 4.20 -9.48 1.28
N PHE A 149 4.49 -8.80 0.18
CA PHE A 149 5.06 -9.45 -1.03
C PHE A 149 6.36 -10.21 -0.78
N GLN A 150 7.20 -9.76 0.15
CA GLN A 150 8.45 -10.45 0.48
C GLN A 150 8.21 -11.84 1.12
N GLN A 151 7.06 -12.04 1.77
CA GLN A 151 6.65 -13.30 2.38
C GLN A 151 5.99 -14.28 1.41
N ILE A 152 6.00 -13.96 0.11
CA ILE A 152 5.41 -14.80 -0.91
C ILE A 152 6.45 -15.11 -1.97
N LEU A 153 6.91 -16.35 -1.97
CA LEU A 153 7.74 -16.89 -3.04
C LEU A 153 6.85 -17.49 -4.11
N TYR A 154 7.36 -17.52 -5.34
CA TYR A 154 6.71 -18.23 -6.42
C TYR A 154 7.70 -19.09 -7.20
N ASN A 155 7.19 -20.21 -7.68
CA ASN A 155 7.76 -20.95 -8.80
C ASN A 155 6.81 -20.86 -9.99
N LYS A 156 7.37 -20.73 -11.20
CA LYS A 156 6.61 -20.67 -12.44
C LYS A 156 6.96 -21.89 -13.27
N ASN A 157 6.00 -22.78 -13.48
CA ASN A 157 6.16 -23.97 -14.31
C ASN A 157 5.07 -24.00 -15.38
N ASN A 158 5.44 -24.17 -16.65
CA ASN A 158 4.52 -24.21 -17.79
C ASN A 158 3.49 -23.05 -17.87
N GLY A 159 3.86 -21.86 -17.37
CA GLY A 159 2.96 -20.70 -17.35
C GLY A 159 2.05 -20.58 -16.12
N ASP A 160 2.08 -21.58 -15.24
CA ASP A 160 1.35 -21.59 -13.98
C ASP A 160 2.22 -21.22 -12.78
N TYR A 161 1.57 -20.55 -11.82
CA TYR A 161 2.20 -20.05 -10.61
C TYR A 161 1.89 -20.98 -9.45
N MET A 162 2.95 -21.45 -8.81
CA MET A 162 2.89 -22.08 -7.50
C MET A 162 3.40 -21.08 -6.48
N PHE A 163 2.56 -20.70 -5.53
CA PHE A 163 2.90 -19.73 -4.49
C PHE A 163 3.23 -20.45 -3.18
N TYR A 164 4.23 -19.94 -2.48
CA TYR A 164 4.65 -20.41 -1.19
C TYR A 164 4.64 -19.23 -0.23
N PHE A 165 3.81 -19.33 0.81
CA PHE A 165 3.75 -18.37 1.90
C PHE A 165 4.75 -18.81 2.98
N ILE A 166 5.53 -17.86 3.49
CA ILE A 166 6.59 -18.12 4.49
C ILE A 166 6.46 -17.13 5.65
N ASP A 167 7.26 -17.31 6.70
CA ASP A 167 7.38 -16.34 7.81
C ASP A 167 6.08 -16.11 8.61
N PHE A 168 5.53 -17.20 9.16
CA PHE A 168 4.35 -17.17 10.03
C PHE A 168 4.66 -16.75 11.48
N GLU A 169 5.72 -15.99 11.72
CA GLU A 169 6.08 -15.51 13.07
C GLU A 169 5.12 -14.44 13.61
N GLY A 170 4.25 -13.89 12.75
CA GLY A 170 3.29 -12.85 13.08
C GLY A 170 3.86 -11.45 13.04
N ASP A 171 3.06 -10.46 13.43
CA ASP A 171 3.47 -9.05 13.40
C ASP A 171 4.56 -8.78 14.45
N PRO A 172 5.76 -8.30 14.06
CA PRO A 172 6.87 -8.10 14.98
C PRO A 172 6.58 -7.06 16.07
N GLN A 173 5.60 -6.17 15.86
CA GLN A 173 5.20 -5.14 16.82
C GLN A 173 4.26 -5.65 17.90
N LEU A 174 3.65 -6.82 17.70
CA LEU A 174 2.77 -7.47 18.67
C LEU A 174 3.57 -8.30 19.67
N SER A 175 3.08 -8.38 20.91
CA SER A 175 3.57 -9.28 21.94
C SER A 175 3.29 -10.74 21.60
N GLN A 176 3.96 -11.68 22.29
CA GLN A 176 3.79 -13.11 22.02
C GLN A 176 2.35 -13.62 22.22
N GLU A 177 1.59 -13.03 23.15
CA GLU A 177 0.19 -13.42 23.36
C GLU A 177 -0.71 -12.80 22.29
N GLU A 178 -0.51 -11.53 21.93
CA GLU A 178 -1.25 -10.88 20.83
C GLU A 178 -1.04 -11.59 19.48
N ARG A 179 0.15 -12.15 19.24
CA ARG A 179 0.41 -12.94 18.01
C ARG A 179 -0.35 -14.26 17.95
N LYS A 180 -0.88 -14.76 19.07
CA LYS A 180 -1.75 -15.95 19.07
C LYS A 180 -3.22 -15.59 18.85
N GLU A 181 -3.55 -14.29 18.88
CA GLU A 181 -4.92 -13.84 18.69
C GLU A 181 -5.39 -13.99 17.24
N ARG A 182 -6.71 -13.97 17.10
CA ARG A 182 -7.40 -14.02 15.82
C ARG A 182 -7.66 -12.61 15.32
N PHE A 183 -7.55 -12.42 14.02
CA PHE A 183 -7.81 -11.13 13.37
C PHE A 183 -8.79 -11.29 12.21
N PRO A 184 -9.43 -10.20 11.77
CA PRO A 184 -10.11 -10.15 10.50
C PRO A 184 -9.13 -10.44 9.36
N ILE A 185 -9.57 -11.17 8.33
CA ILE A 185 -8.75 -11.46 7.13
C ILE A 185 -8.29 -10.17 6.42
N GLU A 186 -9.04 -9.09 6.63
CA GLU A 186 -8.74 -7.75 6.16
C GLU A 186 -7.39 -7.24 6.67
N LYS A 187 -6.87 -7.71 7.82
CA LYS A 187 -5.52 -7.35 8.30
C LYS A 187 -4.45 -7.82 7.31
N ASP A 188 -4.50 -9.08 6.89
CA ASP A 188 -3.58 -9.65 5.89
C ASP A 188 -3.75 -8.96 4.55
N LEU A 189 -5.00 -8.76 4.12
CA LEU A 189 -5.29 -8.11 2.84
C LEU A 189 -4.77 -6.67 2.83
N ALA A 190 -4.95 -5.91 3.91
CA ALA A 190 -4.44 -4.55 4.03
C ALA A 190 -2.90 -4.50 3.97
N SER A 191 -2.20 -5.39 4.67
CA SER A 191 -0.72 -5.46 4.60
C SER A 191 -0.24 -5.85 3.19
N PHE A 192 -0.92 -6.81 2.56
CA PHE A 192 -0.60 -7.27 1.22
C PHE A 192 -0.78 -6.15 0.20
N LEU A 193 -1.90 -5.44 0.26
CA LEU A 193 -2.18 -4.29 -0.59
C LEU A 193 -1.21 -3.13 -0.37
N ARG A 194 -0.81 -2.89 0.88
CA ARG A 194 0.18 -1.85 1.21
C ARG A 194 1.51 -2.10 0.50
N SER A 195 1.86 -3.35 0.19
CA SER A 195 3.02 -3.68 -0.63
C SER A 195 2.97 -3.02 -2.02
N LEU A 196 1.79 -2.94 -2.66
CA LEU A 196 1.61 -2.23 -3.93
C LEU A 196 1.90 -0.74 -3.78
N SER A 197 1.40 -0.13 -2.70
CA SER A 197 1.65 1.28 -2.41
C SER A 197 3.14 1.55 -2.22
N TYR A 198 3.86 0.69 -1.52
CA TYR A 198 5.32 0.80 -1.38
C TYR A 198 6.03 0.74 -2.73
N ILE A 199 5.64 -0.20 -3.60
CA ILE A 199 6.20 -0.30 -4.96
C ILE A 199 5.93 0.98 -5.76
N LYS A 200 4.68 1.49 -5.72
CA LYS A 200 4.30 2.76 -6.36
C LYS A 200 5.19 3.91 -5.88
N PHE A 201 5.29 4.10 -4.57
CA PHE A 201 6.03 5.23 -4.01
C PHE A 201 7.52 5.15 -4.29
N ASN A 202 8.11 3.96 -4.14
CA ASN A 202 9.54 3.79 -4.42
C ASN A 202 9.83 3.93 -5.93
N THR A 203 8.93 3.48 -6.82
CA THR A 203 9.05 3.74 -8.27
C THR A 203 9.01 5.23 -8.59
N LEU A 204 8.08 5.97 -7.97
CA LEU A 204 7.97 7.42 -8.16
C LEU A 204 9.20 8.18 -7.64
N ILE A 205 9.68 7.82 -6.44
CA ILE A 205 10.89 8.41 -5.84
C ILE A 205 12.10 8.16 -6.73
N ASN A 206 12.30 6.93 -7.20
CA ASN A 206 13.39 6.59 -8.12
C ASN A 206 13.30 7.37 -9.43
N PHE A 207 12.09 7.57 -9.96
CA PHE A 207 11.89 8.40 -11.14
C PHE A 207 12.27 9.87 -10.90
N ILE A 208 11.86 10.44 -9.76
CA ILE A 208 12.21 11.81 -9.36
C ILE A 208 13.73 11.97 -9.21
N GLU A 209 14.37 11.06 -8.48
CA GLU A 209 15.80 11.12 -8.19
C GLU A 209 16.64 11.06 -9.47
N LYS A 210 16.27 10.20 -10.42
CA LYS A 210 17.04 10.02 -11.66
C LYS A 210 16.82 11.10 -12.70
N ASN A 211 15.60 11.64 -12.79
CA ASN A 211 15.21 12.46 -13.95
C ASN A 211 14.93 13.92 -13.61
N ILE A 212 14.64 14.24 -12.35
CA ILE A 212 14.16 15.57 -11.94
C ILE A 212 15.18 16.29 -11.07
N VAL A 213 15.72 15.59 -10.07
CA VAL A 213 16.72 16.13 -9.15
C VAL A 213 18.03 16.34 -9.90
N ASP A 214 18.52 17.57 -9.86
CA ASP A 214 19.85 17.90 -10.37
C ASP A 214 20.88 17.51 -9.30
N LYS A 215 21.62 16.42 -9.50
CA LYS A 215 22.60 15.92 -8.52
C LYS A 215 23.76 16.90 -8.25
N ASN A 216 23.91 17.94 -9.08
CA ASN A 216 24.92 18.99 -8.88
C ASN A 216 24.40 20.16 -8.02
N LYS A 217 23.10 20.19 -7.71
CA LYS A 217 22.49 21.11 -6.75
C LYS A 217 21.96 20.27 -5.60
N PHE A 218 22.40 20.52 -4.37
CA PHE A 218 21.82 19.91 -3.17
C PHE A 218 20.43 20.50 -2.86
N GLU A 219 19.56 20.51 -3.85
CA GLU A 219 18.17 20.90 -3.76
C GLU A 219 17.36 19.66 -4.14
N VAL A 220 16.90 18.93 -3.12
CA VAL A 220 15.60 18.27 -3.21
C VAL A 220 14.67 19.30 -2.59
N PRO A 221 14.07 20.23 -3.38
CA PRO A 221 13.30 21.29 -2.79
C PRO A 221 12.17 20.61 -2.02
N ALA A 222 12.05 20.91 -0.73
CA ALA A 222 10.97 20.40 0.10
C ALA A 222 9.62 20.61 -0.62
N GLU A 223 9.51 21.69 -1.40
CA GLU A 223 8.44 22.04 -2.32
C GLU A 223 8.02 20.94 -3.32
N PHE A 224 8.91 20.06 -3.79
CA PHE A 224 8.54 18.98 -4.72
C PHE A 224 7.81 17.84 -4.01
N LEU A 225 8.34 17.37 -2.88
CA LEU A 225 7.63 16.40 -2.04
C LEU A 225 6.36 17.05 -1.46
N PHE A 226 6.45 18.31 -1.02
CA PHE A 226 5.29 19.03 -0.51
C PHE A 226 4.21 19.29 -1.58
N SER A 227 4.56 19.55 -2.84
CA SER A 227 3.57 19.79 -3.90
C SER A 227 2.87 18.51 -4.37
N LEU A 228 3.58 17.39 -4.38
CA LEU A 228 3.01 16.06 -4.66
C LEU A 228 2.00 15.62 -3.60
N TYR A 229 2.23 15.94 -2.32
CA TYR A 229 1.37 15.52 -1.21
C TYR A 229 0.39 16.59 -0.70
N PHE A 230 0.67 17.90 -0.87
CA PHE A 230 -0.05 18.98 -0.16
C PHE A 230 -0.55 20.14 -1.03
N ARG A 231 -0.68 19.93 -2.35
CA ARG A 231 -1.36 20.83 -3.32
C ARG A 231 -1.51 22.29 -2.85
N LYS A 232 -0.45 23.09 -2.85
CA LYS A 232 -0.60 24.56 -2.76
C LYS A 232 0.47 25.36 -3.52
N SER A 233 -0.05 26.23 -4.40
CA SER A 233 0.37 27.59 -4.77
C SER A 233 1.72 27.89 -5.44
N SER A 234 2.53 26.92 -5.86
CA SER A 234 3.69 27.20 -6.73
C SER A 234 3.29 27.18 -8.22
N LYS A 235 3.92 28.03 -9.06
CA LYS A 235 3.76 27.96 -10.53
C LYS A 235 4.07 26.53 -10.97
N ILE A 236 3.06 25.84 -11.50
CA ILE A 236 3.19 24.45 -11.95
C ILE A 236 4.18 24.40 -13.12
N SER A 237 5.42 24.00 -12.86
CA SER A 237 6.41 23.80 -13.91
C SER A 237 6.05 22.59 -14.77
N LYS A 238 6.62 22.49 -15.98
CA LYS A 238 6.42 21.29 -16.83
C LYS A 238 6.79 19.99 -16.10
N LYS A 239 7.85 20.01 -15.29
CA LYS A 239 8.25 18.85 -14.46
C LYS A 239 7.16 18.43 -13.46
N HIS A 240 6.46 19.41 -12.86
CA HIS A 240 5.33 19.12 -11.95
C HIS A 240 4.16 18.46 -12.70
N LYS A 241 3.84 18.92 -13.92
CA LYS A 241 2.79 18.29 -14.74
C LYS A 241 3.14 16.84 -15.09
N THR A 242 4.38 16.57 -15.49
CA THR A 242 4.85 15.21 -15.77
C THR A 242 4.73 14.33 -14.54
N LEU A 243 5.09 14.84 -13.35
CA LEU A 243 4.94 14.11 -12.10
C LEU A 243 3.49 13.81 -11.73
N GLU A 244 2.60 14.77 -11.92
CA GLU A 244 1.16 14.56 -11.68
C GLU A 244 0.61 13.46 -12.60
N ILE A 245 0.97 13.49 -13.88
CA ILE A 245 0.57 12.45 -14.85
C ILE A 245 1.17 11.09 -14.48
N ALA A 246 2.45 11.05 -14.06
CA ALA A 246 3.10 9.81 -13.61
C ALA A 246 2.44 9.24 -12.35
N LEU A 247 2.13 10.08 -11.36
CA LEU A 247 1.41 9.69 -10.16
C LEU A 247 0.01 9.17 -10.50
N ASN A 248 -0.71 9.84 -11.40
CA ASN A 248 -2.03 9.39 -11.86
C ASN A 248 -1.96 8.03 -12.57
N LEU A 249 -0.94 7.80 -13.41
CA LEU A 249 -0.70 6.51 -14.04
C LEU A 249 -0.42 5.42 -13.00
N LEU A 250 0.41 5.70 -12.01
CA LEU A 250 0.73 4.76 -10.92
C LEU A 250 -0.48 4.49 -10.02
N ASN A 251 -1.30 5.49 -9.72
CA ASN A 251 -2.56 5.30 -8.98
C ASN A 251 -3.53 4.43 -9.78
N LEU A 252 -3.62 4.60 -11.10
CA LEU A 252 -4.44 3.72 -11.94
C LEU A 252 -3.88 2.29 -11.99
N TRP A 253 -2.56 2.14 -12.05
CA TRP A 253 -1.88 0.85 -11.97
C TRP A 253 -2.22 0.11 -10.68
N GLU A 254 -2.02 0.76 -9.52
CA GLU A 254 -2.33 0.20 -8.21
C GLU A 254 -3.80 -0.23 -8.11
N ASN A 255 -4.73 0.65 -8.49
CA ASN A 255 -6.17 0.36 -8.48
C ASN A 255 -6.54 -0.82 -9.39
N LYS A 256 -5.90 -0.96 -10.56
CA LYS A 256 -6.16 -2.09 -11.47
C LYS A 256 -5.69 -3.41 -10.87
N LEU A 257 -4.53 -3.43 -10.22
CA LEU A 257 -4.02 -4.64 -9.57
C LEU A 257 -4.88 -5.01 -8.36
N MET A 258 -5.23 -4.04 -7.52
CA MET A 258 -6.19 -4.23 -6.42
C MET A 258 -7.51 -4.81 -6.92
N GLY A 259 -8.07 -4.24 -8.00
CA GLY A 259 -9.29 -4.75 -8.61
C GLY A 259 -9.17 -6.19 -9.13
N LYS A 260 -7.98 -6.62 -9.55
CA LYS A 260 -7.71 -8.00 -9.96
C LYS A 260 -7.54 -8.97 -8.78
N ILE A 261 -7.00 -8.49 -7.66
CA ILE A 261 -6.84 -9.27 -6.43
C ILE A 261 -8.21 -9.53 -5.78
N PHE A 262 -9.11 -8.53 -5.79
CA PHE A 262 -10.44 -8.59 -5.16
C PHE A 262 -11.59 -8.90 -6.12
N ASP A 263 -11.31 -9.37 -7.33
CA ASP A 263 -12.38 -9.65 -8.29
C ASP A 263 -13.37 -10.65 -7.69
N LYS A 264 -14.59 -10.16 -7.37
CA LYS A 264 -15.63 -10.89 -6.63
C LYS A 264 -16.17 -12.11 -7.39
N SER A 265 -15.76 -12.29 -8.64
CA SER A 265 -16.06 -13.48 -9.44
C SER A 265 -15.21 -14.71 -9.06
N LEU A 266 -14.24 -14.57 -8.14
CA LEU A 266 -13.37 -15.63 -7.58
C LEU A 266 -13.66 -15.95 -6.09
#